data_AF-K1SLK1-F1
#
_entry.id   AF-K1SLK1-F1
#
_cell.length_a   1.000
_cell.length_b   1.000
_cell.length_c   1.000
_cell.angle_alpha   90.00
_cell.angle_beta   90.00
_cell.angle_gamma   90.00
#
_symmetry.space_group_name_H-M   'P 1'
#
loop_
_entity.id
_entity.type
_entity.pdbx_description
1 polymer ?
#
loop_
_entity_poly.entity_id
_entity_poly.type
_entity_poly.pdbx_seq_one_letter_code
_entity_poly.pdbx_strand_id
1 'polypeptide(L)' 'MGGPAGDLLVLIEEIPDATFVRDGNNLLYELYISYPEAVLGGKKEIPTVEGGKVRITLEKGTQ' A
#
# COMPACT_ATOMS: atom_id res chain seq x y z
N MET A 1 8.91 -22.62 -46.04
CA MET A 1 7.55 -22.65 -45.45
C MET A 1 7.61 -21.87 -44.15
N GLY A 2 6.90 -20.75 -44.06
CA GLY A 2 6.82 -19.93 -42.85
C GLY A 2 5.36 -19.56 -42.63
N GLY A 3 4.71 -20.22 -41.67
CA GLY A 3 3.33 -19.90 -41.29
C GLY A 3 3.25 -18.53 -40.62
N PRO A 4 2.05 -17.94 -40.54
CA PRO A 4 1.86 -16.66 -39.87
C PRO A 4 2.31 -16.74 -38.40
N ALA A 5 2.83 -15.63 -37.88
CA ALA A 5 3.18 -15.53 -36.46
C ALA A 5 1.93 -15.80 -35.60
N GLY A 6 2.10 -16.56 -34.53
CA GLY A 6 1.05 -16.82 -33.55
C GLY A 6 0.88 -15.65 -32.57
N ASP A 7 -0.09 -15.79 -31.66
CA ASP A 7 -0.38 -14.79 -30.64
C ASP A 7 0.41 -15.02 -29.35
N LEU A 8 0.64 -13.94 -28.60
CA LEU A 8 1.23 -13.97 -27.26
C LEU A 8 0.19 -13.56 -26.22
N LEU A 9 -0.07 -14.44 -25.26
CA LEU A 9 -0.86 -14.12 -24.07
C LEU A 9 0.08 -13.78 -22.91
N VAL A 10 -0.04 -12.59 -22.36
CA VAL A 10 0.69 -12.16 -21.16
C VAL A 10 -0.29 -12.04 -20.00
N LEU A 11 -0.03 -12.77 -18.92
CA LEU A 11 -0.74 -12.64 -17.65
C LEU A 11 0.16 -11.87 -16.67
N ILE A 12 -0.45 -10.94 -15.94
CA ILE A 12 0.22 -10.19 -14.88
C ILE A 12 -0.38 -10.66 -13.57
N GLU A 13 0.48 -11.05 -12.64
CA GLU A 13 0.11 -11.44 -11.28
C GLU A 13 0.86 -10.54 -10.30
N GLU A 14 0.26 -10.33 -9.14
CA GLU A 14 0.83 -9.53 -8.07
C GLU A 14 1.61 -10.43 -7.11
N ILE A 15 2.82 -10.00 -6.76
CA ILE A 15 3.62 -10.66 -5.73
C ILE A 15 3.27 -10.00 -4.39
N PRO A 16 3.06 -10.78 -3.32
CA PRO A 16 2.84 -10.21 -1.99
C PRO A 16 3.96 -9.25 -1.59
N ASP A 17 3.58 -8.05 -1.16
CA ASP A 17 4.49 -7.07 -0.58
C ASP A 17 4.37 -7.09 0.96
N ALA A 18 5.48 -6.83 1.64
CA ALA A 18 5.53 -6.88 3.11
C ALA A 18 4.96 -5.61 3.77
N THR A 19 4.79 -4.52 3.02
CA THR A 19 4.40 -3.20 3.53
C THR A 19 2.99 -2.83 3.10
N PHE A 20 2.63 -3.13 1.85
CA PHE A 20 1.37 -2.71 1.25
C PHE A 20 0.58 -3.91 0.75
N VAL A 21 -0.75 -3.83 0.89
CA VAL A 21 -1.68 -4.76 0.25
C VAL A 21 -2.46 -3.98 -0.79
N ARG A 22 -2.48 -4.45 -2.03
CA ARG A 22 -3.29 -3.86 -3.08
C ARG A 22 -4.71 -4.45 -3.04
N ASP A 23 -5.69 -3.58 -3.00
CA ASP A 23 -7.11 -3.92 -3.10
C ASP A 23 -7.72 -3.15 -4.29
N GLY A 24 -7.69 -3.80 -5.46
CA GLY A 24 -8.07 -3.19 -6.74
C GLY A 24 -7.21 -1.97 -7.07
N ASN A 25 -7.78 -0.77 -6.93
CA ASN A 25 -7.09 0.50 -7.17
C ASN A 25 -6.59 1.18 -5.89
N ASN A 26 -6.80 0.56 -4.72
CA ASN A 26 -6.37 1.10 -3.44
C ASN A 26 -5.10 0.38 -2.95
N LEU A 27 -4.33 1.09 -2.12
CA LEU A 27 -3.23 0.52 -1.35
C LEU A 27 -3.56 0.62 0.14
N LEU A 28 -3.51 -0.49 0.83
CA LEU A 28 -3.71 -0.62 2.27
C LEU A 28 -2.36 -0.70 2.96
N TYR A 29 -2.22 0.04 4.06
CA TYR A 29 -1.04 0.04 4.93
C TYR A 29 -1.50 -0.03 6.39
N GLU A 30 -0.99 -1.00 7.13
CA GLU A 30 -1.29 -1.17 8.54
C GLU A 30 -0.36 -0.31 9.39
N LEU A 31 -0.90 0.75 9.98
CA LEU A 31 -0.17 1.58 10.93
C LEU A 31 -0.51 1.16 12.37
N TYR A 32 0.42 0.47 13.02
CA TYR A 32 0.33 0.19 14.44
C TYR A 32 0.64 1.46 15.26
N ILE A 33 -0.34 1.89 16.06
CA ILE A 33 -0.21 3.02 16.97
C ILE A 33 -0.37 2.56 18.42
N SER A 34 0.29 3.25 19.33
CA SER A 34 0.15 3.00 20.77
C SER A 34 -1.18 3.54 21.30
N TYR A 35 -1.65 2.99 22.42
CA TYR A 35 -2.88 3.48 23.07
C TYR A 35 -2.85 5.00 23.36
N PRO A 36 -1.76 5.59 23.88
CA PRO A 36 -1.68 7.04 24.04
C PRO A 36 -1.81 7.81 22.73
N GLU A 37 -1.25 7.31 21.62
CA GLU A 37 -1.35 7.96 20.30
C GLU A 37 -2.79 7.89 19.76
N ALA A 38 -3.50 6.78 19.98
CA ALA A 38 -4.91 6.64 19.63
C ALA A 38 -5.78 7.63 20.41
N VAL A 39 -5.54 7.77 21.73
CA VAL A 39 -6.32 8.65 22.62
C VAL A 39 -5.98 10.13 22.43
N LEU A 40 -4.69 10.47 22.40
CA LEU A 40 -4.20 11.86 22.42
C LEU A 40 -3.92 12.43 21.02
N GLY A 41 -3.97 11.59 20.00
CA GLY A 41 -3.59 11.97 18.64
C GLY A 41 -2.09 12.21 18.50
N GLY A 42 -1.68 12.73 17.36
CA GLY A 42 -0.28 12.99 17.06
C GLY A 42 0.00 13.18 15.58
N LYS A 43 1.27 13.03 15.20
CA LYS A 43 1.68 13.00 13.79
C LYS A 43 2.59 11.80 13.56
N LYS A 44 2.34 11.03 12.51
CA LYS A 44 3.16 9.88 12.09
C LYS A 44 3.67 10.09 10.68
N GLU A 45 4.84 9.53 10.39
CA GLU A 45 5.31 9.37 9.02
C GLU A 45 5.01 7.94 8.57
N ILE A 46 4.43 7.81 7.38
CA ILE A 46 4.16 6.53 6.73
C ILE A 46 4.91 6.45 5.41
N PRO A 47 5.32 5.25 4.96
CA PRO A 47 5.94 5.08 3.65
C PRO A 47 4.94 5.35 2.52
N THR A 48 5.45 5.72 1.36
CA THR A 48 4.69 5.75 0.10
C THR A 48 5.19 4.66 -0.84
N VAL A 49 4.35 4.24 -1.78
CA VAL A 49 4.72 3.22 -2.79
C VAL A 49 5.87 3.67 -3.70
N GLU A 50 6.07 4.98 -3.86
CA GLU A 50 7.17 5.58 -4.63
C GLU A 50 8.50 5.64 -3.85
N GLY A 51 8.54 5.14 -2.61
CA GLY A 51 9.74 5.10 -1.76
C GLY A 51 9.97 6.36 -0.90
N GLY A 52 9.00 7.27 -0.86
CA GLY A 52 9.02 8.46 -0.01
C GLY A 52 8.35 8.23 1.34
N LYS A 53 8.18 9.32 2.09
CA LYS A 53 7.36 9.35 3.31
C LYS A 53 6.39 10.52 3.27
N VAL A 54 5.20 10.31 3.80
CA VAL A 54 4.22 11.38 4.02
C VAL A 54 3.86 11.45 5.49
N ARG A 55 3.67 12.67 5.99
CA ARG A 55 3.26 12.91 7.36
C ARG A 55 1.73 12.97 7.43
N ILE A 56 1.14 12.12 8.26
CA ILE A 56 -0.28 12.12 8.57
C ILE A 56 -0.53 12.66 9.97
N THR A 57 -1.70 13.25 10.17
CA THR A 57 -2.19 13.65 11.49
C THR A 57 -3.10 12.55 12.02
N LEU A 58 -2.84 12.10 13.24
CA LEU A 58 -3.73 11.24 13.99
C LEU A 58 -4.63 12.13 14.85
N GLU A 59 -5.93 12.07 14.59
CA GLU A 59 -6.90 12.80 15.39
C GLU A 59 -7.08 12.11 16.76
N LYS A 60 -7.47 12.89 17.77
CA LYS A 60 -7.74 12.36 19.11
C LYS A 60 -8.92 11.40 19.08
N GLY A 61 -8.80 10.28 19.79
CA GLY A 61 -9.85 9.27 19.87
C GLY A 61 -10.00 8.45 18.59
N THR A 62 -8.93 8.28 17.82
CA THR A 62 -8.90 7.36 16.68
C THR A 62 -8.94 5.92 17.18
N GLN A 63 -9.78 5.06 16.57
CA GLN A 63 -9.94 3.64 16.91
C GLN A 63 -9.37 2.75 15.81
#